data_AF-A0A3D1VQW8-F1
#
_entry.id   AF-A0A3D1VQW8-F1
#
_cell.length_a   1.000
_cell.length_b   1.000
_cell.length_c   1.000
_cell.angle_alpha   90.00
_cell.angle_beta   90.00
_cell.angle_gamma   90.00
#
_symmetry.space_group_name_H-M   'P 1'
#
loop_
_entity.id
_entity.type
_entity.pdbx_description
1 polymer ?
#
loop_
_entity_poly.entity_id
_entity_poly.type
_entity_poly.pdbx_seq_one_letter_code
_entity_poly.pdbx_strand_id
1 'polypeptide(L)'
;EALHITLLCFVRSGDDSFLTWHDQVFEYTFSIFPNPDREVREWIQIRDRKGKPQNKVVALPVKDPYHIVRNIIFIIELLYQFLNE
;
A
#
# COMPACT_ATOMS: atom_id res chain seq x y z
N GLU A 1 4.05 0.38 2.34
CA GLU A 1 4.80 -0.30 3.43
C GLU A 1 3.93 -1.23 4.23
N ALA A 2 2.94 -0.72 4.97
CA ALA A 2 2.08 -1.55 5.84
C ALA A 2 1.45 -2.75 5.12
N LEU A 3 0.99 -2.55 3.88
CA LEU A 3 0.41 -3.63 3.07
C LEU A 3 1.38 -4.79 2.86
N HIS A 4 2.61 -4.51 2.42
CA HIS A 4 3.63 -5.54 2.25
C HIS A 4 4.01 -6.21 3.58
N ILE A 5 4.25 -5.43 4.63
CA ILE A 5 4.75 -5.95 5.90
C ILE A 5 3.74 -6.84 6.61
N THR A 6 2.44 -6.47 6.59
CA THR A 6 1.39 -7.30 7.17
C THR A 6 1.32 -8.67 6.49
N LEU A 7 1.38 -8.72 5.16
CA LEU A 7 1.45 -9.99 4.42
C LEU A 7 2.71 -10.80 4.76
N LEU A 8 3.88 -10.15 4.81
CA LEU A 8 5.13 -10.80 5.18
C LEU A 8 5.07 -11.41 6.59
N CYS A 9 4.50 -10.70 7.55
CA CYS A 9 4.31 -11.20 8.91
C CYS A 9 3.40 -12.43 8.92
N PHE A 10 2.30 -12.43 8.19
CA PHE A 10 1.43 -13.61 8.04
C PHE A 10 2.22 -14.80 7.47
N VAL A 11 2.89 -14.63 6.32
CA VAL A 11 3.66 -15.69 5.66
C VAL A 11 4.75 -16.27 6.58
N ARG A 12 5.39 -15.45 7.41
CA ARG A 12 6.49 -15.89 8.29
C ARG A 12 6.03 -16.52 9.60
N SER A 13 4.86 -16.16 10.10
CA SER A 13 4.40 -16.58 11.43
C SER A 13 3.23 -17.55 11.42
N GLY A 14 2.43 -17.56 10.35
CA GLY A 14 1.14 -18.26 10.30
C GLY A 14 0.06 -17.63 11.18
N ASP A 15 0.27 -16.43 11.73
CA ASP A 15 -0.72 -15.74 12.55
C ASP A 15 -1.73 -14.96 11.69
N ASP A 16 -2.97 -15.46 11.64
CA ASP A 16 -4.09 -14.91 10.87
C ASP A 16 -4.45 -13.46 11.24
N SER A 17 -4.02 -12.95 12.40
CA SER A 17 -4.23 -11.55 12.75
C SER A 17 -3.50 -10.62 11.79
N PHE A 18 -2.34 -11.01 11.26
CA PHE A 18 -1.62 -10.24 10.27
C PHE A 18 -2.32 -10.23 8.91
N LEU A 19 -2.98 -11.33 8.53
CA LEU A 19 -3.79 -11.38 7.32
C LEU A 19 -5.04 -10.50 7.45
N THR A 20 -5.67 -10.50 8.62
CA THR A 20 -6.78 -9.58 8.93
C THR A 20 -6.34 -8.11 8.78
N TRP A 21 -5.17 -7.76 9.30
CA TRP A 21 -4.60 -6.42 9.12
C TRP A 21 -4.24 -6.11 7.67
N HIS A 22 -3.67 -7.07 6.94
CA HIS A 22 -3.37 -6.94 5.53
C HIS A 22 -4.61 -6.52 4.74
N ASP A 23 -5.73 -7.23 4.94
CA ASP A 23 -6.97 -6.98 4.21
C ASP A 23 -7.54 -5.59 4.53
N GLN A 24 -7.52 -5.18 5.80
CA GLN A 24 -7.92 -3.83 6.19
C GLN A 24 -7.05 -2.73 5.56
N VAL A 25 -5.74 -2.94 5.51
CA VAL A 25 -4.80 -2.00 4.89
C VAL A 25 -5.00 -1.96 3.38
N PHE A 26 -5.24 -3.11 2.74
CA PHE A 26 -5.51 -3.21 1.31
C PHE A 26 -6.76 -2.40 0.95
N GLU A 27 -7.89 -2.71 1.59
CA GLU A 27 -9.17 -2.06 1.35
C GLU A 27 -9.08 -0.55 1.52
N TYR A 28 -8.50 -0.08 2.63
CA TYR A 28 -8.32 1.35 2.86
C TYR A 28 -7.40 2.00 1.82
N THR A 29 -6.25 1.37 1.54
CA THR A 29 -5.24 1.97 0.67
C THR A 29 -5.75 2.11 -0.77
N PHE A 30 -6.35 1.05 -1.32
CA PHE A 30 -6.83 1.04 -2.71
C PHE A 30 -8.14 1.79 -2.91
N SER A 31 -8.96 1.98 -1.87
CA SER A 31 -10.16 2.83 -1.96
C SER A 31 -9.84 4.32 -1.83
N ILE A 32 -8.81 4.69 -1.04
CA ILE A 32 -8.56 6.08 -0.67
C ILE A 32 -7.45 6.74 -1.49
N PHE A 33 -6.35 6.05 -1.82
CA PHE A 33 -5.17 6.73 -2.38
C PHE A 33 -5.17 6.93 -3.89
N PRO A 34 -5.67 6.01 -4.74
CA PRO A 34 -5.68 6.22 -6.18
C PRO A 34 -6.33 7.55 -6.59
N ASN A 35 -5.80 8.17 -7.64
CA ASN A 35 -6.42 9.36 -8.20
C ASN A 35 -7.78 8.97 -8.83
N PRO A 36 -8.88 9.68 -8.52
CA PRO A 36 -10.17 9.43 -9.17
C PRO A 36 -10.13 9.67 -10.69
N ASP A 37 -9.24 10.55 -11.16
CA ASP A 37 -8.92 10.68 -12.58
C ASP A 37 -7.95 9.56 -13.00
N ARG A 38 -8.48 8.62 -13.80
CA ARG A 38 -7.73 7.46 -14.28
C ARG A 38 -6.65 7.82 -15.30
N GLU A 39 -6.70 8.97 -15.94
CA GLU A 39 -5.64 9.39 -16.88
C GLU A 39 -4.36 9.79 -16.14
N VAL A 40 -4.47 10.26 -14.89
CA VAL A 40 -3.30 10.56 -14.05
C VAL A 40 -2.58 9.29 -13.62
N ARG A 41 -3.30 8.18 -13.45
CA ARG A 41 -2.83 6.82 -13.06
C ARG A 41 -2.11 6.71 -11.72
N GLU A 42 -1.68 7.81 -11.14
CA GLU A 42 -0.96 7.85 -9.87
C GLU A 42 -1.89 7.99 -8.65
N TRP A 43 -1.33 7.94 -7.46
CA TRP A 43 -1.99 8.11 -6.17
C TRP A 43 -1.83 9.54 -5.67
N ILE A 44 -2.87 10.01 -4.98
CA ILE A 44 -2.83 11.27 -4.23
C ILE A 44 -1.97 11.06 -2.98
N GLN A 45 -0.92 11.86 -2.87
CA GLN A 45 0.13 11.68 -1.85
C GLN A 45 -0.36 11.88 -0.42
N ILE A 46 -1.15 12.92 -0.17
CA ILE A 46 -1.52 13.34 1.18
C ILE A 46 -3.04 13.37 1.28
N ARG A 47 -3.55 12.58 2.21
CA ARG A 47 -4.96 12.52 2.58
C ARG A 47 -5.10 12.97 4.03
N ASP A 48 -6.18 13.68 4.33
CA ASP A 48 -6.53 14.02 5.70
C ASP A 48 -7.06 12.79 6.46
N ARG A 49 -7.38 12.95 7.76
CA ARG A 49 -7.93 11.86 8.58
C ARG A 49 -9.25 11.29 8.05
N LYS A 50 -9.98 12.03 7.23
CA LYS A 50 -11.25 11.60 6.61
C LYS A 50 -11.03 11.05 5.19
N GLY A 51 -9.79 10.88 4.74
CA GLY A 51 -9.45 10.37 3.41
C GLY A 51 -9.58 11.41 2.28
N LYS A 52 -9.82 12.69 2.58
CA LYS A 52 -9.91 13.73 1.55
C LYS A 52 -8.53 14.19 1.09
N PRO A 53 -8.34 14.55 -0.19
CA PRO A 53 -7.08 15.11 -0.68
C PRO A 53 -6.72 16.36 0.13
N GLN A 54 -5.48 16.46 0.56
CA GLN A 54 -4.98 17.62 1.28
C GLN A 54 -3.77 18.21 0.55
N ASN A 55 -3.92 19.46 0.10
CA ASN A 55 -2.79 20.23 -0.42
C ASN A 55 -1.95 20.74 0.75
N LYS A 56 -0.89 20.00 1.07
CA LYS A 56 0.08 20.39 2.09
C LYS A 56 1.42 20.64 1.41
N VAL A 57 1.96 21.84 1.58
CA VAL A 57 3.34 22.13 1.21
C VAL A 57 4.24 21.34 2.15
N VAL A 58 4.84 20.28 1.63
CA VAL A 58 5.95 19.59 2.27
C VAL A 58 7.24 20.31 1.89
N ALA A 59 8.19 20.42 2.81
CA ALA A 59 9.41 21.22 2.63
C ALA A 59 10.29 20.76 1.45
N LEU A 60 10.09 19.53 0.97
CA LEU A 60 10.69 18.95 -0.23
C LEU A 60 9.63 18.15 -0.99
N PRO A 61 9.66 18.10 -2.35
CA PRO A 61 8.85 17.16 -3.11
C PRO A 61 9.36 15.73 -2.82
N VAL A 62 8.74 15.04 -1.87
CA VAL A 62 9.20 13.74 -1.35
C VAL A 62 8.49 12.54 -1.99
N LYS A 63 7.75 12.73 -3.08
CA LYS A 63 7.06 11.63 -3.76
C LYS A 63 7.74 11.28 -5.07
N ASP A 64 8.58 10.27 -4.96
CA ASP A 64 9.22 9.58 -6.07
C ASP A 64 8.43 8.29 -6.42
N PRO A 65 8.57 7.78 -7.66
CA PRO A 65 7.97 6.51 -8.10
C PRO A 65 8.70 5.30 -7.50
N TYR A 66 8.83 5.27 -6.17
CA TYR A 66 9.58 4.24 -5.45
C TYR A 66 8.67 3.40 -4.55
N HIS A 67 8.03 4.02 -3.56
CA HIS A 67 7.31 3.28 -2.53
C HIS A 67 6.17 2.41 -3.08
N ILE A 68 5.34 2.93 -3.97
CA ILE A 68 4.20 2.18 -4.54
C ILE A 68 4.72 0.97 -5.31
N VAL A 69 5.59 1.20 -6.29
CA VAL A 69 6.13 0.16 -7.17
C VAL A 69 6.90 -0.89 -6.38
N ARG A 70 7.80 -0.49 -5.49
CA ARG A 70 8.57 -1.41 -4.65
C ARG A 70 7.68 -2.32 -3.82
N ASN A 71 6.65 -1.76 -3.18
CA ASN A 71 5.75 -2.57 -2.35
C ASN A 71 4.96 -3.58 -3.17
N ILE A 72 4.49 -3.20 -4.35
CA ILE A 72 3.77 -4.11 -5.25
C ILE A 72 4.69 -5.24 -5.71
N ILE A 73 5.93 -4.93 -6.12
CA ILE A 73 6.93 -5.95 -6.49
C ILE A 73 7.15 -6.94 -5.35
N PHE A 74 7.41 -6.46 -4.13
CA PHE A 74 7.65 -7.35 -2.98
C PHE A 74 6.45 -8.21 -2.63
N ILE A 75 5.22 -7.68 -2.73
CA ILE A 75 4.00 -8.47 -2.51
C ILE A 75 3.88 -9.57 -3.56
N ILE A 76 4.10 -9.27 -4.84
CA ILE A 76 4.03 -10.25 -5.92
C ILE A 76 5.09 -11.35 -5.73
N GLU A 77 6.33 -10.98 -5.45
CA GLU A 77 7.42 -11.93 -5.22
C GLU A 77 7.13 -12.83 -4.00
N LEU A 78 6.64 -12.24 -2.90
CA LEU A 78 6.27 -12.97 -1.69
C LEU A 78 5.15 -13.98 -1.95
N LEU A 79 4.07 -13.56 -2.63
CA LEU A 79 2.96 -14.45 -2.96
C LEU A 79 3.38 -15.56 -3.92
N TYR A 80 4.23 -15.23 -4.91
CA TYR A 80 4.75 -16.23 -5.83
C TYR A 80 5.55 -17.30 -5.10
N GLN A 81 6.41 -16.92 -4.15
CA GLN A 81 7.14 -17.89 -3.33
C GLN A 81 6.20 -18.71 -2.45
N PHE A 82 5.32 -18.05 -1.69
CA PHE A 82 4.42 -18.70 -0.74
C PHE A 82 3.42 -19.68 -1.37
N LEU A 83 2.94 -19.42 -2.59
CA LEU A 83 1.96 -20.28 -3.27
C LEU A 83 2.59 -21.44 -4.05
N ASN A 84 3.90 -21.41 -4.28
CA ASN A 84 4.62 -22.43 -5.05
C ASN A 84 5.60 -23.26 -4.20
N GLU A 85 5.64 -23.03 -2.89
CA GLU A 85 6.29 -23.88 -1.89
C GLU A 85 5.27 -24.82 -1.24
#